data_AF-A0A0K1EC56-F1
#
_entry.id   AF-A0A0K1EC56-F1
#
_cell.length_a   1.000
_cell.length_b   1.000
_cell.length_c   1.000
_cell.angle_alpha   90.00
_cell.angle_beta   90.00
_cell.angle_gamma   90.00
#
_symmetry.space_group_name_H-M   'P 1'
#
loop_
_entity.id
_entity.type
_entity.pdbx_description
1 polymer ?
#
loop_
_entity_poly.entity_id
_entity_poly.type
_entity_poly.pdbx_seq_one_letter_code
_entity_poly.pdbx_strand_id
1 'polypeptide(L)'
;MVGMGFWPFGRDLAEVESASRVVTAQTRDNRRVRAKLTVHFRDALTQAAADEAADRCAHLAELLFHEVPGHEDLLGNEQSIVATLTMRLPIGLPPIRNMDLAALHVVGDLSTNVRRRASTLPPPGAAGDIRLPATAPPPSGVTPYPPSATYAPPSVSYPPSALSPSVIPPSALSPSVIPPSNLSPSVIPPSNVSPSVVPSSGIPSSGIPSSGIPSSGIPPFGPQQPGSIPGPPSSVGLRSGPASVSQRRRSVSSSMRAVTASVVPPKGATTTEIGASLSPLLRDATTRLLLGFLRTHDLLTIRQVPLDEATTELLAQLLPVSEAPAGEFEASRAQEVTRWQGALGSLVMDALRAEAATLAALLTRTALAEVGLLPNLAQEVLEALCQAAFPAAEGRIGAAASVALATEQELTCEAAHSMARILDYPDVTPLETALTPLLTSVASDATVIAQMAKLSLGLSM
;
A
#
# COMPACT_ATOMS: atom_id res chain seq x y z
N MET A 1 -26.91 33.77 -42.53
CA MET A 1 -25.57 33.91 -41.91
C MET A 1 -25.71 33.51 -40.46
N VAL A 2 -25.32 32.27 -40.16
CA VAL A 2 -25.45 31.65 -38.83
C VAL A 2 -24.22 32.07 -38.02
N GLY A 3 -24.47 32.69 -36.86
CA GLY A 3 -23.42 33.15 -35.96
C GLY A 3 -22.59 31.99 -35.43
N MET A 4 -21.27 32.06 -35.64
CA MET A 4 -20.32 31.13 -35.04
C MET A 4 -20.28 31.38 -33.53
N GLY A 5 -20.68 30.37 -32.76
CA GLY A 5 -20.56 30.35 -31.31
C GLY A 5 -19.10 30.43 -30.90
N PHE A 6 -18.73 31.56 -30.30
CA PHE A 6 -17.47 31.79 -29.62
C PHE A 6 -17.47 30.93 -28.35
N TRP A 7 -16.69 29.84 -28.36
CA TRP A 7 -16.49 28.97 -27.20
C TRP A 7 -15.67 29.72 -26.14
N PRO A 8 -16.21 29.99 -24.94
CA PRO A 8 -15.46 30.60 -23.87
C PRO A 8 -14.67 29.50 -23.17
N PHE A 9 -13.52 29.10 -23.72
CA PHE A 9 -12.43 28.57 -22.89
C PHE A 9 -11.81 29.73 -22.12
N GLY A 10 -12.63 30.38 -21.28
CA GLY A 10 -12.10 31.07 -20.13
C GLY A 10 -11.40 29.99 -19.32
N ARG A 11 -10.08 30.07 -19.22
CA ARG A 11 -9.36 29.30 -18.21
C ARG A 11 -9.87 29.84 -16.88
N ASP A 12 -10.94 29.25 -16.37
CA ASP A 12 -11.28 29.40 -14.97
C ASP A 12 -10.00 29.10 -14.21
N LEU A 13 -9.64 30.03 -13.33
CA LEU A 13 -8.43 29.96 -12.53
C LEU A 13 -8.51 28.64 -11.77
N ALA A 14 -7.81 27.61 -12.26
CA ALA A 14 -7.84 26.31 -11.63
C ALA A 14 -7.42 26.52 -10.19
N GLU A 15 -8.34 26.20 -9.29
CA GLU A 15 -8.14 26.20 -7.86
C GLU A 15 -7.23 25.01 -7.54
N VAL A 16 -5.98 25.31 -7.21
CA VAL A 16 -4.93 24.32 -6.97
C VAL A 16 -4.76 24.18 -5.46
N GLU A 17 -5.05 22.97 -4.94
CA GLU A 17 -4.85 22.64 -3.52
C GLU A 17 -3.44 22.09 -3.22
N SER A 18 -2.69 21.70 -4.26
CA SER A 18 -1.32 21.21 -4.09
C SER A 18 -0.44 21.42 -5.31
N ALA A 19 0.86 21.63 -5.09
CA ALA A 19 1.85 21.78 -6.15
C ALA A 19 3.11 20.95 -5.83
N SER A 20 3.68 20.30 -6.85
CA SER A 20 4.90 19.50 -6.72
C SER A 20 6.07 20.12 -7.49
N ARG A 21 7.28 20.00 -6.92
CA ARG A 21 8.56 20.37 -7.55
C ARG A 21 9.61 19.28 -7.36
N VAL A 22 10.45 19.11 -8.37
CA VAL A 22 11.64 18.25 -8.26
C VAL A 22 12.79 19.13 -7.79
N VAL A 23 13.32 18.81 -6.62
CA VAL A 23 14.47 19.51 -6.03
C VAL A 23 15.71 18.69 -6.36
N THR A 24 16.74 19.34 -6.89
CA THR A 24 18.05 18.72 -7.12
C THR A 24 19.12 19.64 -6.56
N ALA A 25 19.96 19.14 -5.66
CA ALA A 25 21.01 19.92 -5.02
C ALA A 25 22.29 19.10 -4.89
N GLN A 26 23.40 19.76 -4.55
CA GLN A 26 24.66 19.10 -4.25
C GLN A 26 24.95 19.19 -2.74
N THR A 27 25.11 18.07 -2.06
CA THR A 27 25.49 18.03 -0.64
C THR A 27 26.95 18.47 -0.44
N ARG A 28 27.37 18.73 0.81
CA ARG A 28 28.74 19.19 1.12
C ARG A 28 29.83 18.18 0.73
N ASP A 29 29.51 16.90 0.72
CA ASP A 29 30.38 15.82 0.22
C ASP A 29 30.38 15.69 -1.32
N ASN A 30 29.88 16.71 -2.03
CA ASN A 30 29.81 16.80 -3.49
C ASN A 30 28.91 15.76 -4.18
N ARG A 31 28.06 15.03 -3.45
CA ARG A 31 27.05 14.15 -4.06
C ARG A 31 25.85 14.97 -4.54
N ARG A 32 25.30 14.62 -5.70
CA ARG A 32 24.07 15.24 -6.18
C ARG A 32 22.90 14.42 -5.63
N VAL A 33 21.96 15.07 -4.96
CA VAL A 33 20.72 14.44 -4.49
C VAL A 33 19.52 14.99 -5.24
N ARG A 34 18.50 14.16 -5.42
CA ARG A 34 17.23 14.55 -6.05
C ARG A 34 16.06 14.03 -5.22
N ALA A 35 15.08 14.90 -5.02
CA ALA A 35 13.83 14.58 -4.33
C ALA A 35 12.64 15.22 -5.05
N LYS A 36 11.44 14.74 -4.73
CA LYS A 36 10.16 15.36 -5.12
C LYS A 36 9.54 15.99 -3.88
N LEU A 37 9.44 17.31 -3.88
CA LEU A 37 8.72 18.08 -2.86
C LEU A 37 7.28 18.30 -3.32
N THR A 38 6.31 18.03 -2.45
CA THR A 38 4.89 18.35 -2.67
C THR A 38 4.40 19.25 -1.55
N VAL A 39 3.81 20.39 -1.91
CA VAL A 39 3.26 21.36 -0.97
C VAL A 39 1.74 21.30 -1.07
N HIS A 40 1.07 21.10 0.07
CA HIS A 40 -0.38 21.11 0.19
C HIS A 40 -0.82 22.41 0.87
N PHE A 41 -1.64 23.19 0.19
CA PHE A 41 -2.14 24.47 0.69
C PHE A 41 -3.36 24.25 1.59
N ARG A 42 -3.59 25.18 2.54
CA ARG A 42 -4.79 25.15 3.40
C ARG A 42 -6.04 25.57 2.63
N ASP A 43 -5.88 26.58 1.78
CA ASP A 43 -6.94 27.13 0.94
C ASP A 43 -6.55 26.94 -0.53
N ALA A 44 -7.53 26.76 -1.40
CA ALA A 44 -7.29 26.66 -2.82
C ALA A 44 -6.66 27.96 -3.36
N LEU A 45 -5.62 27.83 -4.18
CA LEU A 45 -4.89 28.96 -4.76
C LEU A 45 -5.07 29.02 -6.26
N THR A 46 -4.84 30.19 -6.84
CA THR A 46 -4.62 30.24 -8.29
C THR A 46 -3.36 29.46 -8.63
N GLN A 47 -3.35 28.80 -9.79
CA GLN A 47 -2.20 28.02 -10.25
C GLN A 47 -0.87 28.81 -10.16
N ALA A 48 -0.87 30.09 -10.55
CA ALA A 48 0.32 30.94 -10.48
C ALA A 48 0.83 31.14 -9.04
N ALA A 49 -0.06 31.37 -8.07
CA ALA A 49 0.31 31.54 -6.68
C ALA A 49 0.79 30.23 -6.04
N ALA A 50 0.16 29.10 -6.38
CA ALA A 50 0.58 27.76 -5.96
C ALA A 50 1.98 27.42 -6.49
N ASP A 51 2.23 27.72 -7.77
CA ASP A 51 3.51 27.49 -8.42
C ASP A 51 4.61 28.36 -7.80
N GLU A 52 4.37 29.65 -7.60
CA GLU A 52 5.33 30.57 -6.94
C GLU A 52 5.65 30.11 -5.50
N ALA A 53 4.65 29.67 -4.75
CA ALA A 53 4.84 29.15 -3.40
C ALA A 53 5.68 27.85 -3.39
N ALA A 54 5.38 26.92 -4.30
CA ALA A 54 6.12 25.67 -4.44
C ALA A 54 7.58 25.89 -4.88
N ASP A 55 7.83 26.85 -5.76
CA ASP A 55 9.19 27.23 -6.20
C ASP A 55 10.01 27.82 -5.05
N ARG A 56 9.41 28.67 -4.21
CA ARG A 56 10.08 29.19 -2.99
C ARG A 56 10.41 28.08 -1.99
N CYS A 57 9.49 27.12 -1.79
CA CYS A 57 9.74 25.98 -0.91
C CYS A 57 10.83 25.06 -1.47
N ALA A 58 10.84 24.84 -2.80
CA ALA A 58 11.86 24.04 -3.48
C ALA A 58 13.25 24.67 -3.36
N HIS A 59 13.36 25.99 -3.50
CA HIS A 59 14.62 26.70 -3.30
C HIS A 59 15.13 26.59 -1.86
N LEU A 60 14.24 26.68 -0.86
CA LEU A 60 14.62 26.47 0.54
C LEU A 60 15.07 25.03 0.80
N ALA A 61 14.41 24.02 0.21
CA ALA A 61 14.85 22.64 0.29
C ALA A 61 16.26 22.43 -0.30
N GLU A 62 16.55 23.09 -1.42
CA GLU A 62 17.88 23.07 -2.05
C GLU A 62 18.96 23.64 -1.09
N LEU A 63 18.67 24.77 -0.44
CA LEU A 63 19.57 25.34 0.57
C LEU A 63 19.80 24.40 1.76
N LEU A 64 18.75 23.74 2.23
CA LEU A 64 18.87 22.75 3.31
C LEU A 64 19.73 21.56 2.89
N PHE A 65 19.57 21.04 1.67
CA PHE A 65 20.43 19.97 1.16
C PHE A 65 21.91 20.37 1.10
N HIS A 66 22.20 21.65 0.82
CA HIS A 66 23.57 22.19 0.85
C HIS A 66 24.13 22.37 2.27
N GLU A 67 23.30 22.49 3.30
CA GLU A 67 23.74 22.62 4.70
C GLU A 67 24.20 21.29 5.30
N VAL A 68 23.66 20.17 4.81
CA VAL A 68 23.91 18.86 5.39
C VAL A 68 25.32 18.33 5.06
N PRO A 69 26.07 17.81 6.05
CA PRO A 69 27.46 17.37 5.88
C PRO A 69 27.64 16.27 4.83
N GLY A 70 26.74 15.29 4.79
CA GLY A 70 26.79 14.20 3.82
C GLY A 70 25.39 13.78 3.34
N HIS A 71 25.33 13.13 2.19
CA HIS A 71 24.07 12.60 1.66
C HIS A 71 23.44 11.52 2.54
N GLU A 72 24.24 10.77 3.30
CA GLU A 72 23.79 9.75 4.26
C GLU A 72 22.89 10.36 5.36
N ASP A 73 23.13 11.62 5.74
CA ASP A 73 22.31 12.33 6.73
C ASP A 73 20.98 12.82 6.13
N LEU A 74 20.84 12.81 4.80
CA LEU A 74 19.58 13.16 4.12
C LEU A 74 18.69 11.93 3.91
N LEU A 75 19.26 10.80 3.48
CA LEU A 75 18.52 9.59 3.11
C LEU A 75 17.84 8.97 4.34
N GLY A 76 16.51 8.81 4.30
CA GLY A 76 15.73 8.30 5.44
C GLY A 76 15.40 9.34 6.52
N ASN A 77 15.86 10.59 6.37
CA ASN A 77 15.58 11.71 7.27
C ASN A 77 14.62 12.74 6.66
N GLU A 78 13.80 12.35 5.69
CA GLU A 78 12.91 13.23 4.92
C GLU A 78 11.96 14.02 5.84
N GLN A 79 11.41 13.38 6.87
CA GLN A 79 10.52 14.03 7.84
C GLN A 79 11.22 15.11 8.67
N SER A 80 12.49 14.91 9.04
CA SER A 80 13.28 15.91 9.77
C SER A 80 13.60 17.12 8.89
N ILE A 81 13.88 16.86 7.60
CA ILE A 81 14.08 17.91 6.60
C ILE A 81 12.79 18.71 6.41
N VAL A 82 11.63 18.05 6.27
CA VAL A 82 10.33 18.72 6.14
C VAL A 82 10.01 19.57 7.39
N ALA A 83 10.29 19.08 8.59
CA ALA A 83 10.13 19.84 9.83
C ALA A 83 11.01 21.10 9.84
N THR A 84 12.28 20.96 9.43
CA THR A 84 13.21 22.10 9.32
C THR A 84 12.78 23.10 8.26
N LEU A 85 12.29 22.62 7.10
CA LEU A 85 11.76 23.45 6.04
C LEU A 85 10.56 24.25 6.53
N THR A 86 9.64 23.61 7.26
CA THR A 86 8.46 24.24 7.86
C THR A 86 8.85 25.37 8.82
N MET A 87 9.86 25.16 9.66
CA MET A 87 10.36 26.18 10.58
C MET A 87 11.05 27.37 9.88
N ARG A 88 11.58 27.16 8.67
CA ARG A 88 12.31 28.17 7.90
C ARG A 88 11.52 28.76 6.74
N LEU A 89 10.22 28.49 6.65
CA LEU A 89 9.38 29.00 5.56
C LEU A 89 9.44 30.53 5.48
N PRO A 90 9.60 31.11 4.27
CA PRO A 90 9.54 32.54 4.07
C PRO A 90 8.24 33.15 4.60
N ILE A 91 8.36 34.31 5.24
CA ILE A 91 7.20 35.13 5.61
C ILE A 91 6.48 35.54 4.32
N GLY A 92 5.15 35.47 4.31
CA GLY A 92 4.32 35.86 3.16
C GLY A 92 3.98 34.73 2.20
N LEU A 93 4.36 33.48 2.50
CA LEU A 93 3.78 32.32 1.81
C LEU A 93 2.31 32.14 2.20
N PRO A 94 1.46 31.67 1.27
CA PRO A 94 0.11 31.20 1.59
C PRO A 94 0.13 30.15 2.72
N PRO A 95 -0.95 30.01 3.50
CA PRO A 95 -1.00 29.02 4.58
C PRO A 95 -0.82 27.60 4.02
N ILE A 96 0.25 26.92 4.43
CA ILE A 96 0.55 25.55 4.04
C ILE A 96 -0.08 24.60 5.06
N ARG A 97 -0.85 23.62 4.58
CA ARG A 97 -1.45 22.56 5.40
C ARG A 97 -0.45 21.45 5.70
N ASN A 98 0.29 21.03 4.68
CA ASN A 98 1.27 19.96 4.80
C ASN A 98 2.36 20.08 3.72
N MET A 99 3.52 19.49 3.96
CA MET A 99 4.55 19.28 2.94
C MET A 99 5.04 17.84 2.99
N ASP A 100 5.35 17.28 1.84
CA ASP A 100 5.88 15.93 1.71
C ASP A 100 7.12 15.93 0.83
N LEU A 101 8.15 15.20 1.25
CA LEU A 101 9.40 15.03 0.51
C LEU A 101 9.58 13.54 0.24
N ALA A 102 9.47 13.16 -1.04
CA ALA A 102 9.50 11.77 -1.47
C ALA A 102 10.62 11.52 -2.49
N ALA A 103 10.94 10.24 -2.70
CA ALA A 103 11.90 9.78 -3.70
C ALA A 103 13.28 10.48 -3.60
N LEU A 104 13.74 10.75 -2.38
CA LEU A 104 15.06 11.30 -2.13
C LEU A 104 16.12 10.23 -2.42
N HIS A 105 17.02 10.51 -3.36
CA HIS A 105 18.10 9.59 -3.74
C HIS A 105 19.31 10.36 -4.26
N VAL A 106 20.47 9.70 -4.28
CA VAL A 106 21.69 10.22 -4.91
C VAL A 106 21.60 10.03 -6.43
N VAL A 107 21.78 11.10 -7.18
CA VAL A 107 21.85 11.11 -8.64
C VAL A 107 23.30 10.99 -9.09
N GLY A 108 23.64 9.85 -9.68
CA GLY A 108 24.77 9.77 -10.60
C GLY A 108 26.14 9.41 -10.02
N ASP A 109 26.23 8.35 -9.22
CA ASP A 109 27.50 7.63 -9.00
C ASP A 109 27.88 6.78 -10.22
N LEU A 110 28.04 7.42 -11.38
CA LEU A 110 28.56 6.77 -12.59
C LEU A 110 30.10 6.71 -12.59
N SER A 111 30.78 7.38 -11.65
CA SER A 111 32.24 7.40 -11.55
C SER A 111 32.84 6.12 -10.92
N THR A 112 32.02 5.25 -10.33
CA THR A 112 32.44 3.90 -9.88
C THR A 112 31.93 2.78 -10.78
N ASN A 113 31.53 3.08 -12.02
CA ASN A 113 31.72 2.12 -13.11
C ASN A 113 33.23 1.93 -13.33
N VAL A 114 33.88 1.27 -12.37
CA VAL A 114 35.01 0.39 -12.64
C VAL A 114 34.47 -0.56 -13.69
N ARG A 115 34.73 -0.19 -14.94
CA ARG A 115 34.84 -1.02 -16.13
C ARG A 115 35.09 -2.44 -15.66
N ARG A 116 34.03 -3.24 -15.49
CA ARG A 116 34.16 -4.69 -15.43
C ARG A 116 34.85 -4.99 -16.75
N ARG A 117 36.16 -5.26 -16.68
CA ARG A 117 36.89 -5.86 -17.78
C ARG A 117 35.98 -6.96 -18.28
N ALA A 118 35.61 -6.88 -19.56
CA ALA A 118 35.04 -8.00 -20.25
C ALA A 118 35.89 -9.21 -19.88
N SER A 119 35.28 -10.17 -19.18
CA SER A 119 35.89 -11.46 -18.97
C SER A 119 36.00 -12.10 -20.34
N THR A 120 37.16 -11.95 -20.97
CA THR A 120 37.57 -12.76 -22.10
C THR A 120 37.91 -14.14 -21.57
N LEU A 121 36.89 -14.91 -21.18
CA LEU A 121 36.97 -16.35 -21.11
C LEU A 121 36.61 -16.89 -22.50
N PRO A 122 37.52 -17.59 -23.19
CA PRO A 122 37.18 -18.29 -24.41
C PRO A 122 36.26 -19.49 -24.11
N PRO A 123 35.43 -19.91 -25.08
CA PRO A 123 34.51 -21.04 -24.90
C PRO A 123 35.28 -22.36 -24.68
N PRO A 124 34.73 -23.32 -23.92
CA PRO A 124 35.38 -24.58 -23.65
C PRO A 124 35.24 -25.50 -24.86
N GLY A 125 36.35 -25.87 -25.49
CA GLY A 125 36.33 -26.87 -26.56
C GLY A 125 37.56 -26.87 -27.44
N ALA A 126 38.68 -27.39 -26.93
CA ALA A 126 39.69 -28.05 -27.76
C ALA A 126 40.64 -28.85 -26.86
N ALA A 127 40.72 -30.14 -27.14
CA ALA A 127 41.67 -31.08 -26.56
C ALA A 127 43.13 -30.65 -26.82
N GLY A 128 44.00 -30.86 -25.84
CA GLY A 128 45.43 -30.65 -25.99
C GLY A 128 46.19 -31.06 -24.74
N ASP A 129 46.86 -32.21 -24.83
CA ASP A 129 47.84 -32.74 -23.89
C ASP A 129 48.87 -31.69 -23.46
N ILE A 130 48.93 -31.38 -22.17
CA ILE A 130 50.10 -30.73 -21.56
C ILE A 130 50.45 -31.46 -20.26
N ARG A 131 51.61 -32.14 -20.31
CA ARG A 131 52.33 -32.71 -19.17
C ARG A 131 52.58 -31.64 -18.09
N LEU A 132 52.18 -31.94 -16.86
CA LEU A 132 52.62 -31.23 -15.65
C LEU A 132 53.92 -31.86 -15.11
N PRO A 133 54.88 -31.05 -14.59
CA PRO A 133 56.00 -31.57 -13.82
C PRO A 133 55.61 -31.80 -12.35
N ALA A 134 56.11 -32.90 -11.80
CA ALA A 134 55.95 -33.32 -10.42
C ALA A 134 56.53 -32.30 -9.43
N THR A 135 55.79 -32.00 -8.36
CA THR A 135 56.31 -31.32 -7.18
C THR A 135 56.01 -32.15 -5.93
N ALA A 136 57.03 -32.34 -5.12
CA ALA A 136 57.14 -33.25 -3.99
C ALA A 136 56.19 -32.91 -2.80
N PRO A 137 55.90 -33.88 -1.91
CA PRO A 137 55.11 -33.66 -0.71
C PRO A 137 55.97 -33.20 0.48
N PRO A 138 55.44 -32.39 1.42
CA PRO A 138 56.08 -32.18 2.71
C PRO A 138 55.65 -33.24 3.75
N PRO A 139 56.46 -33.46 4.80
CA PRO A 139 56.43 -34.67 5.62
C PRO A 139 55.45 -34.62 6.79
N SER A 140 55.05 -35.82 7.19
CA SER A 140 54.30 -36.17 8.39
C SER A 140 54.95 -35.63 9.68
N GLY A 141 54.17 -34.91 10.47
CA GLY A 141 54.46 -34.57 11.87
C GLY A 141 53.46 -35.27 12.78
N VAL A 142 53.94 -36.30 13.48
CA VAL A 142 53.23 -37.12 14.46
C VAL A 142 53.26 -36.42 15.81
N THR A 143 52.10 -36.23 16.45
CA THR A 143 52.00 -36.18 17.93
C THR A 143 50.67 -36.78 18.39
N PRO A 144 50.66 -37.74 19.33
CA PRO A 144 49.45 -38.39 19.84
C PRO A 144 48.93 -37.69 21.11
N TYR A 145 47.62 -37.49 21.20
CA TYR A 145 46.92 -37.22 22.47
C TYR A 145 45.79 -38.25 22.68
N PRO A 146 45.54 -38.65 23.93
CA PRO A 146 44.77 -39.85 24.28
C PRO A 146 43.24 -39.63 24.25
N PRO A 147 42.44 -40.70 24.12
CA PRO A 147 40.99 -40.61 24.18
C PRO A 147 40.50 -40.44 25.63
N SER A 148 39.83 -39.32 25.90
CA SER A 148 38.98 -39.18 27.09
C SER A 148 37.75 -40.08 26.94
N ALA A 149 37.63 -41.04 27.85
CA ALA A 149 36.45 -41.84 28.07
C ALA A 149 35.30 -40.96 28.57
N THR A 150 34.21 -40.88 27.81
CA THR A 150 32.94 -40.33 28.29
C THR A 150 31.99 -41.49 28.57
N TYR A 151 31.71 -41.65 29.86
CA TYR A 151 30.74 -42.55 30.45
C TYR A 151 29.35 -42.37 29.83
N ALA A 152 28.77 -43.48 29.35
CA ALA A 152 27.33 -43.61 29.15
C ALA A 152 26.66 -43.88 30.51
N PRO A 153 25.56 -43.18 30.89
CA PRO A 153 24.75 -43.59 32.02
C PRO A 153 23.80 -44.75 31.63
N PRO A 154 23.45 -45.63 32.58
CA PRO A 154 22.70 -46.85 32.30
C PRO A 154 21.22 -46.57 32.00
N SER A 155 20.69 -47.28 31.01
CA SER A 155 19.25 -47.40 30.74
C SER A 155 18.56 -48.09 31.92
N VAL A 156 17.76 -47.34 32.67
CA VAL A 156 16.83 -47.89 33.65
C VAL A 156 15.54 -48.25 32.91
N SER A 157 15.28 -49.55 32.78
CA SER A 157 13.98 -50.07 32.31
C SER A 157 12.95 -49.93 33.43
N TYR A 158 11.90 -49.14 33.21
CA TYR A 158 10.69 -49.20 34.03
C TYR A 158 9.69 -50.19 33.40
N PRO A 159 9.03 -51.06 34.19
CA PRO A 159 7.96 -51.92 33.69
C PRO A 159 6.70 -51.09 33.37
N PRO A 160 5.86 -51.51 32.40
CA PRO A 160 4.62 -50.82 32.11
C PRO A 160 3.59 -51.12 33.20
N SER A 161 3.24 -50.12 34.00
CA SER A 161 2.06 -50.17 34.84
C SER A 161 0.81 -50.15 33.96
N ALA A 162 0.11 -51.28 33.92
CA ALA A 162 -1.23 -51.39 33.33
C ALA A 162 -2.21 -50.54 34.15
N LEU A 163 -2.67 -49.43 33.58
CA LEU A 163 -3.82 -48.69 34.08
C LEU A 163 -5.07 -49.20 33.36
N SER A 164 -5.91 -49.91 34.11
CA SER A 164 -7.25 -50.32 33.73
C SER A 164 -8.11 -49.10 33.35
N PRO A 165 -8.90 -49.14 32.26
CA PRO A 165 -9.82 -48.06 31.95
C PRO A 165 -11.01 -48.10 32.94
N SER A 166 -11.13 -47.09 33.79
CA SER A 166 -12.35 -46.84 34.55
C SER A 166 -13.44 -46.37 33.59
N VAL A 167 -14.41 -47.25 33.36
CA VAL A 167 -15.70 -46.93 32.73
C VAL A 167 -16.46 -46.00 33.68
N ILE A 168 -16.62 -44.74 33.29
CA ILE A 168 -17.54 -43.80 33.94
C ILE A 168 -18.91 -43.98 33.25
N PRO A 169 -19.97 -44.39 33.97
CA PRO A 169 -21.30 -44.46 33.38
C PRO A 169 -21.84 -43.04 33.10
N PRO A 170 -22.60 -42.83 32.00
CA PRO A 170 -23.17 -41.53 31.71
C PRO A 170 -24.28 -41.21 32.71
N SER A 171 -24.07 -40.16 33.50
CA SER A 171 -25.13 -39.55 34.32
C SER A 171 -26.18 -38.96 33.38
N ALA A 172 -27.39 -39.51 33.44
CA ALA A 172 -28.57 -38.98 32.79
C ALA A 172 -28.93 -37.61 33.40
N LEU A 173 -28.60 -36.52 32.70
CA LEU A 173 -29.14 -35.20 33.00
C LEU A 173 -30.53 -35.10 32.36
N SER A 174 -31.56 -35.07 33.19
CA SER A 174 -32.93 -34.76 32.77
C SER A 174 -32.98 -33.32 32.22
N PRO A 175 -33.66 -33.08 31.08
CA PRO A 175 -33.81 -31.72 30.57
C PRO A 175 -34.73 -30.92 31.49
N SER A 176 -34.19 -29.88 32.12
CA SER A 176 -35.01 -28.86 32.81
C SER A 176 -35.80 -28.07 31.76
N VAL A 177 -37.12 -28.28 31.75
CA VAL A 177 -38.08 -27.44 31.04
C VAL A 177 -38.12 -26.08 31.74
N ILE A 178 -37.61 -25.04 31.07
CA ILE A 178 -37.80 -23.64 31.50
C ILE A 178 -39.18 -23.21 31.00
N PRO A 179 -40.14 -22.84 31.86
CA PRO A 179 -41.43 -22.31 31.41
C PRO A 179 -41.24 -20.91 30.81
N PRO A 180 -41.96 -20.57 29.72
CA PRO A 180 -41.86 -19.26 29.10
C PRO A 180 -42.38 -18.19 30.06
N SER A 181 -41.54 -17.18 30.32
CA SER A 181 -41.93 -16.00 31.09
C SER A 181 -42.80 -15.11 30.21
N ASN A 182 -44.07 -14.96 30.58
CA ASN A 182 -44.98 -13.96 30.03
C ASN A 182 -44.49 -12.56 30.38
N LEU A 183 -43.79 -11.90 29.44
CA LEU A 183 -43.55 -10.47 29.51
C LEU A 183 -44.70 -9.74 28.80
N SER A 184 -45.55 -9.10 29.59
CA SER A 184 -46.61 -8.19 29.12
C SER A 184 -45.97 -7.02 28.37
N PRO A 185 -46.49 -6.61 27.19
CA PRO A 185 -45.96 -5.47 26.47
C PRO A 185 -46.29 -4.17 27.22
N SER A 186 -45.26 -3.43 27.63
CA SER A 186 -45.41 -2.06 28.11
C SER A 186 -45.83 -1.15 26.95
N VAL A 187 -47.06 -0.66 27.04
CA VAL A 187 -47.59 0.41 26.18
C VAL A 187 -46.89 1.72 26.58
N ILE A 188 -46.06 2.26 25.70
CA ILE A 188 -45.49 3.61 25.82
C ILE A 188 -46.55 4.59 25.27
N PRO A 189 -47.07 5.54 26.06
CA PRO A 189 -47.99 6.55 25.53
C PRO A 189 -47.22 7.55 24.64
N PRO A 190 -47.81 8.01 23.52
CA PRO A 190 -47.17 8.99 22.65
C PRO A 190 -47.08 10.33 23.37
N SER A 191 -45.86 10.89 23.39
CA SER A 191 -45.61 12.23 23.89
C SER A 191 -46.11 13.26 22.88
N ASN A 192 -47.08 14.08 23.29
CA ASN A 192 -47.52 15.26 22.56
C ASN A 192 -46.39 16.30 22.55
N VAL A 193 -45.71 16.43 21.41
CA VAL A 193 -44.79 17.55 21.15
C VAL A 193 -45.61 18.65 20.47
N SER A 194 -45.85 19.75 21.18
CA SER A 194 -46.46 20.95 20.62
C SER A 194 -45.48 21.64 19.65
N PRO A 195 -45.92 22.08 18.46
CA PRO A 195 -45.05 22.81 17.55
C PRO A 195 -44.84 24.23 18.07
N SER A 196 -43.58 24.58 18.37
CA SER A 196 -43.19 25.97 18.62
C SER A 196 -43.28 26.78 17.33
N VAL A 197 -44.17 27.77 17.34
CA VAL A 197 -44.28 28.83 16.33
C VAL A 197 -43.07 29.75 16.47
N VAL A 198 -42.25 29.83 15.42
CA VAL A 198 -41.16 30.81 15.30
C VAL A 198 -41.74 32.07 14.62
N PRO A 199 -41.68 33.26 15.23
CA PRO A 199 -42.14 34.47 14.58
C PRO A 199 -41.08 34.98 13.59
N SER A 200 -41.49 35.13 12.32
CA SER A 200 -40.69 35.80 11.29
C SER A 200 -40.49 37.27 11.65
N SER A 201 -39.25 37.62 11.98
CA SER A 201 -38.82 39.01 12.18
C SER A 201 -38.57 39.62 10.81
N GLY A 202 -39.40 40.60 10.43
CA GLY A 202 -39.24 41.37 9.20
C GLY A 202 -37.99 42.25 9.23
N ILE A 203 -37.15 42.13 8.20
CA ILE A 203 -36.01 43.02 7.94
C ILE A 203 -36.49 44.10 6.96
N PRO A 204 -36.39 45.40 7.28
CA PRO A 204 -36.73 46.45 6.33
C PRO A 204 -35.60 46.63 5.31
N SER A 205 -35.94 46.57 4.02
CA SER A 205 -35.06 46.97 2.92
C SER A 205 -34.83 48.49 2.95
N SER A 206 -33.64 48.91 3.37
CA SER A 206 -33.16 50.28 3.17
C SER A 206 -32.41 50.37 1.84
N GLY A 207 -32.90 51.25 0.96
CA GLY A 207 -32.33 51.54 -0.35
C GLY A 207 -30.97 52.25 -0.25
N ILE A 208 -30.05 51.85 -1.11
CA ILE A 208 -28.75 52.49 -1.31
C ILE A 208 -28.87 53.32 -2.61
N PRO A 209 -28.59 54.63 -2.60
CA PRO A 209 -28.65 55.45 -3.80
C PRO A 209 -27.42 55.25 -4.68
N SER A 210 -27.64 55.10 -5.99
CA SER A 210 -26.62 55.11 -7.03
C SER A 210 -25.93 56.48 -7.12
N SER A 211 -24.63 56.52 -6.82
CA SER A 211 -23.76 57.65 -7.15
C SER A 211 -23.01 57.36 -8.46
N GLY A 212 -23.14 58.30 -9.40
CA GLY A 212 -22.60 58.24 -10.75
C GLY A 212 -21.08 58.39 -10.80
N ILE A 213 -20.49 57.72 -11.79
CA ILE A 213 -19.09 57.86 -12.17
C ILE A 213 -19.08 58.46 -13.59
N PRO A 214 -18.35 59.57 -13.84
CA PRO A 214 -18.35 60.24 -15.13
C PRO A 214 -17.46 59.51 -16.15
N SER A 215 -18.00 59.32 -17.35
CA SER A 215 -17.28 58.91 -18.56
C SER A 215 -16.19 59.92 -18.91
N SER A 216 -14.95 59.45 -18.96
CA SER A 216 -13.80 60.24 -19.42
C SER A 216 -13.51 59.96 -20.89
N GLY A 217 -13.32 61.03 -21.65
CA GLY A 217 -13.33 61.10 -23.10
C GLY A 217 -12.21 60.35 -23.82
N ILE A 218 -12.59 59.82 -24.98
CA ILE A 218 -11.76 59.36 -26.08
C ILE A 218 -11.28 60.59 -26.87
N PRO A 219 -9.98 60.78 -27.14
CA PRO A 219 -9.53 61.75 -28.14
C PRO A 219 -9.44 61.11 -29.55
N PRO A 220 -9.67 61.88 -30.62
CA PRO A 220 -9.84 61.36 -31.97
C PRO A 220 -8.53 61.21 -32.75
N PHE A 221 -8.62 60.35 -33.76
CA PHE A 221 -7.64 60.01 -34.80
C PHE A 221 -7.00 61.22 -35.51
N GLY A 222 -5.72 61.09 -35.84
CA GLY A 222 -5.03 61.82 -36.91
C GLY A 222 -4.44 60.85 -37.94
N PRO A 223 -4.52 61.11 -39.26
CA PRO A 223 -4.04 60.18 -40.29
C PRO A 223 -2.62 60.54 -40.74
N GLN A 224 -1.73 59.54 -40.85
CA GLN A 224 -0.55 59.65 -41.71
C GLN A 224 -0.26 58.35 -42.47
N GLN A 225 0.21 58.57 -43.68
CA GLN A 225 0.35 57.71 -44.85
C GLN A 225 1.62 56.82 -44.84
N PRO A 226 1.82 55.93 -45.84
CA PRO A 226 2.59 54.70 -45.71
C PRO A 226 4.08 54.84 -46.07
N GLY A 227 4.91 54.02 -45.42
CA GLY A 227 6.33 53.86 -45.71
C GLY A 227 6.75 52.39 -45.62
N SER A 228 7.44 51.95 -46.66
CA SER A 228 7.84 50.60 -47.06
C SER A 228 8.91 49.91 -46.18
N ILE A 229 8.79 48.56 -46.01
CA ILE A 229 9.79 47.45 -46.16
C ILE A 229 11.14 47.58 -45.38
N PRO A 230 11.83 46.52 -44.82
CA PRO A 230 11.83 45.07 -45.16
C PRO A 230 11.75 44.05 -44.00
N GLY A 231 11.46 42.79 -44.34
CA GLY A 231 11.56 41.62 -43.45
C GLY A 231 12.99 41.21 -43.09
N PRO A 232 13.17 40.26 -42.14
CA PRO A 232 13.66 38.93 -42.52
C PRO A 232 13.14 37.81 -41.55
N PRO A 233 13.75 36.62 -41.49
CA PRO A 233 13.39 35.47 -42.32
C PRO A 233 12.77 34.33 -41.51
N SER A 234 11.99 33.52 -42.21
CA SER A 234 11.58 32.19 -41.79
C SER A 234 12.78 31.34 -41.38
N SER A 235 12.77 30.82 -40.16
CA SER A 235 13.50 29.60 -39.82
C SER A 235 12.66 28.71 -38.93
N VAL A 236 12.45 27.52 -39.49
CA VAL A 236 11.73 26.37 -38.99
C VAL A 236 12.40 25.83 -37.73
N GLY A 237 11.60 25.56 -36.70
CA GLY A 237 12.03 24.91 -35.48
C GLY A 237 10.83 24.44 -34.67
N LEU A 238 10.11 23.44 -35.20
CA LEU A 238 9.10 22.69 -34.46
C LEU A 238 9.73 22.08 -33.21
N ARG A 239 9.55 22.73 -32.06
CA ARG A 239 9.90 22.19 -30.74
C ARG A 239 8.61 21.73 -30.08
N SER A 240 8.54 20.42 -29.91
CA SER A 240 7.49 19.66 -29.25
C SER A 240 7.07 20.31 -27.93
N GLY A 241 5.80 20.66 -27.81
CA GLY A 241 5.19 21.07 -26.55
C GLY A 241 5.16 19.91 -25.55
N PRO A 242 5.21 20.19 -24.23
CA PRO A 242 5.10 19.16 -23.22
C PRO A 242 3.68 18.58 -23.25
N ALA A 243 3.59 17.26 -23.38
CA ALA A 243 2.33 16.53 -23.36
C ALA A 243 1.60 16.77 -22.03
N SER A 244 0.32 17.13 -22.13
CA SER A 244 -0.60 17.15 -20.99
C SER A 244 -0.65 15.76 -20.37
N VAL A 245 -0.20 15.64 -19.12
CA VAL A 245 -0.33 14.42 -18.33
C VAL A 245 -1.78 14.32 -17.89
N SER A 246 -2.61 13.76 -18.77
CA SER A 246 -3.93 13.28 -18.38
C SER A 246 -3.71 12.15 -17.38
N GLN A 247 -4.10 12.37 -16.12
CA GLN A 247 -4.19 11.32 -15.10
C GLN A 247 -5.18 10.26 -15.58
N ARG A 248 -4.67 9.31 -16.36
CA ARG A 248 -5.36 8.08 -16.70
C ARG A 248 -5.67 7.40 -15.38
N ARG A 249 -6.95 7.17 -15.08
CA ARG A 249 -7.44 6.26 -14.04
C ARG A 249 -6.53 5.03 -14.05
N ARG A 250 -5.59 4.95 -13.11
CA ARG A 250 -4.71 3.77 -12.98
C ARG A 250 -5.63 2.65 -12.57
N SER A 251 -5.90 1.73 -13.49
CA SER A 251 -6.60 0.49 -13.16
C SER A 251 -5.86 -0.16 -11.99
N VAL A 252 -6.58 -0.34 -10.90
CA VAL A 252 -6.10 -0.85 -9.61
C VAL A 252 -5.38 -2.21 -9.78
N SER A 253 -5.70 -2.96 -10.84
CA SER A 253 -5.06 -4.22 -11.27
C SER A 253 -3.59 -4.13 -11.75
N SER A 254 -2.90 -3.01 -11.58
CA SER A 254 -1.50 -2.85 -12.03
C SER A 254 -0.46 -3.06 -10.95
N SER A 255 -0.83 -3.11 -9.66
CA SER A 255 0.13 -3.09 -8.55
C SER A 255 1.00 -4.35 -8.45
N MET A 256 0.48 -5.55 -8.74
CA MET A 256 1.28 -6.78 -8.67
C MET A 256 2.01 -7.14 -9.96
N ARG A 257 1.77 -6.43 -11.07
CA ARG A 257 2.39 -6.79 -12.37
C ARG A 257 3.90 -6.57 -12.40
N ALA A 258 4.46 -5.73 -11.53
CA ALA A 258 5.90 -5.57 -11.41
C ALA A 258 6.57 -6.78 -10.72
N VAL A 259 5.80 -7.55 -9.94
CA VAL A 259 6.31 -8.65 -9.10
C VAL A 259 6.30 -10.00 -9.83
N THR A 260 5.53 -10.13 -10.91
CA THR A 260 5.33 -11.40 -11.63
C THR A 260 6.57 -11.92 -12.37
N ALA A 261 7.60 -11.10 -12.58
CA ALA A 261 8.77 -11.50 -13.36
C ALA A 261 9.81 -12.33 -12.58
N SER A 262 9.85 -12.26 -11.24
CA SER A 262 10.91 -12.91 -10.46
C SER A 262 10.50 -14.21 -9.75
N VAL A 263 9.21 -14.58 -9.76
CA VAL A 263 8.68 -15.64 -8.88
C VAL A 263 7.76 -16.61 -9.62
N VAL A 264 8.11 -17.06 -10.82
CA VAL A 264 7.37 -18.17 -11.46
C VAL A 264 8.10 -19.47 -11.15
N PRO A 265 7.49 -20.41 -10.41
CA PRO A 265 8.07 -21.73 -10.20
C PRO A 265 8.31 -22.45 -11.55
N PRO A 266 9.34 -23.30 -11.65
CA PRO A 266 9.56 -24.06 -12.87
C PRO A 266 8.37 -24.97 -13.19
N LYS A 267 8.11 -25.20 -14.48
CA LYS A 267 7.07 -26.15 -14.91
C LYS A 267 7.42 -27.56 -14.40
N GLY A 268 6.42 -28.25 -13.85
CA GLY A 268 6.59 -29.55 -13.20
C GLY A 268 7.05 -29.48 -11.74
N ALA A 269 7.06 -28.29 -11.12
CA ALA A 269 7.36 -28.14 -9.71
C ALA A 269 6.38 -28.91 -8.83
N THR A 270 6.89 -29.45 -7.72
CA THR A 270 6.08 -30.08 -6.67
C THR A 270 5.22 -29.03 -5.94
N THR A 271 4.14 -29.47 -5.28
CA THR A 271 3.27 -28.56 -4.50
C THR A 271 4.05 -27.82 -3.41
N THR A 272 5.05 -28.46 -2.79
CA THR A 272 5.96 -27.83 -1.81
C THR A 272 6.83 -26.74 -2.43
N GLU A 273 7.41 -26.97 -3.62
CA GLU A 273 8.21 -25.97 -4.32
C GLU A 273 7.36 -24.78 -4.79
N ILE A 274 6.15 -25.06 -5.27
CA ILE A 274 5.16 -24.03 -5.62
C ILE A 274 4.81 -23.20 -4.39
N GLY A 275 4.49 -23.86 -3.27
CA GLY A 275 4.18 -23.22 -1.99
C GLY A 275 5.32 -22.33 -1.50
N ALA A 276 6.55 -22.83 -1.49
CA ALA A 276 7.73 -22.06 -1.10
C ALA A 276 7.94 -20.82 -1.99
N SER A 277 7.86 -21.01 -3.31
CA SER A 277 8.06 -19.94 -4.29
C SER A 277 6.97 -18.87 -4.19
N LEU A 278 5.70 -19.24 -4.06
CA LEU A 278 4.57 -18.30 -4.08
C LEU A 278 4.22 -17.73 -2.68
N SER A 279 4.79 -18.28 -1.60
CA SER A 279 4.60 -17.80 -0.23
C SER A 279 4.83 -16.29 0.00
N PRO A 280 5.77 -15.60 -0.69
CA PRO A 280 5.94 -14.15 -0.53
C PRO A 280 4.70 -13.36 -0.97
N LEU A 281 4.02 -13.80 -2.03
CA LEU A 281 2.82 -13.14 -2.54
C LEU A 281 1.64 -13.31 -1.58
N LEU A 282 1.51 -14.50 -0.97
CA LEU A 282 0.49 -14.76 0.04
C LEU A 282 0.72 -13.90 1.29
N ARG A 283 1.98 -13.76 1.74
CA ARG A 283 2.34 -12.84 2.83
C ARG A 283 1.95 -11.39 2.51
N ASP A 284 2.28 -10.91 1.32
CA ASP A 284 1.91 -9.54 0.89
C ASP A 284 0.39 -9.34 0.83
N ALA A 285 -0.36 -10.35 0.38
CA ALA A 285 -1.83 -10.33 0.40
C ALA A 285 -2.38 -10.23 1.84
N THR A 286 -1.84 -11.03 2.76
CA THR A 286 -2.18 -10.96 4.20
C THR A 286 -1.86 -9.60 4.81
N THR A 287 -0.68 -9.04 4.53
CA THR A 287 -0.31 -7.71 5.02
C THR A 287 -1.23 -6.62 4.46
N ARG A 288 -1.66 -6.72 3.20
CA ARG A 288 -2.64 -5.79 2.62
C ARG A 288 -3.99 -5.86 3.32
N LEU A 289 -4.49 -7.07 3.62
CA LEU A 289 -5.71 -7.23 4.42
C LEU A 289 -5.54 -6.60 5.81
N LEU A 290 -4.45 -6.90 6.51
CA LEU A 290 -4.16 -6.34 7.83
C LEU A 290 -4.17 -4.80 7.82
N LEU A 291 -3.41 -4.19 6.91
CA LEU A 291 -3.36 -2.72 6.80
C LEU A 291 -4.71 -2.13 6.38
N GLY A 292 -5.46 -2.83 5.53
CA GLY A 292 -6.82 -2.45 5.16
C GLY A 292 -7.76 -2.45 6.38
N PHE A 293 -7.72 -3.49 7.22
CA PHE A 293 -8.51 -3.55 8.46
C PHE A 293 -8.17 -2.39 9.40
N LEU A 294 -6.88 -2.11 9.58
CA LEU A 294 -6.41 -1.04 10.46
C LEU A 294 -6.83 0.35 9.94
N ARG A 295 -6.78 0.58 8.63
CA ARG A 295 -7.23 1.84 8.00
C ARG A 295 -8.75 1.98 8.06
N THR A 296 -9.50 0.91 7.82
CA THR A 296 -10.95 0.90 8.01
C THR A 296 -11.33 1.23 9.45
N HIS A 297 -10.63 0.64 10.42
CA HIS A 297 -10.82 0.97 11.84
C HIS A 297 -10.53 2.44 12.15
N ASP A 298 -9.42 3.01 11.63
CA ASP A 298 -9.09 4.44 11.77
C ASP A 298 -10.22 5.34 11.26
N LEU A 299 -10.73 5.07 10.07
CA LEU A 299 -11.76 5.89 9.45
C LEU A 299 -13.08 5.83 10.22
N LEU A 300 -13.53 4.64 10.57
CA LEU A 300 -14.86 4.44 11.16
C LEU A 300 -14.88 4.76 12.64
N THR A 301 -13.84 4.38 13.37
CA THR A 301 -13.83 4.48 14.84
C THR A 301 -13.17 5.76 15.31
N ILE A 302 -11.97 6.04 14.81
CA ILE A 302 -11.15 7.16 15.30
C ILE A 302 -11.62 8.46 14.66
N ARG A 303 -11.84 8.46 13.34
CA ARG A 303 -12.24 9.65 12.58
C ARG A 303 -13.74 9.80 12.39
N GLN A 304 -14.52 8.75 12.65
CA GLN A 304 -15.98 8.73 12.49
C GLN A 304 -16.44 9.24 11.11
N VAL A 305 -15.72 8.84 10.05
CA VAL A 305 -16.05 9.23 8.69
C VAL A 305 -17.33 8.50 8.26
N PRO A 306 -18.39 9.20 7.84
CA PRO A 306 -19.60 8.56 7.34
C PRO A 306 -19.29 7.83 6.03
N LEU A 307 -19.73 6.58 5.93
CA LEU A 307 -19.66 5.81 4.70
C LEU A 307 -20.86 6.18 3.81
N ASP A 308 -20.67 7.17 2.95
CA ASP A 308 -21.54 7.40 1.80
C ASP A 308 -20.91 6.81 0.52
N GLU A 309 -21.64 6.90 -0.60
CA GLU A 309 -21.16 6.40 -1.89
C GLU A 309 -19.85 7.07 -2.33
N ALA A 310 -19.65 8.35 -2.01
CA ALA A 310 -18.40 9.06 -2.28
C ALA A 310 -17.24 8.53 -1.40
N THR A 311 -17.51 8.14 -0.15
CA THR A 311 -16.53 7.54 0.75
C THR A 311 -16.09 6.16 0.28
N THR A 312 -16.89 5.41 -0.49
CA THR A 312 -16.43 4.13 -1.07
C THR A 312 -15.30 4.32 -2.08
N GLU A 313 -15.32 5.42 -2.87
CA GLU A 313 -14.20 5.76 -3.75
C GLU A 313 -12.96 6.16 -2.93
N LEU A 314 -13.15 6.86 -1.81
CA LEU A 314 -12.07 7.20 -0.89
C LEU A 314 -11.45 5.95 -0.27
N LEU A 315 -12.27 4.97 0.14
CA LEU A 315 -11.82 3.69 0.67
C LEU A 315 -10.99 2.91 -0.36
N ALA A 316 -11.40 2.93 -1.63
CA ALA A 316 -10.62 2.33 -2.71
C ALA A 316 -9.24 3.01 -2.88
N GLN A 317 -9.12 4.32 -2.60
CA GLN A 317 -7.84 5.03 -2.60
C GLN A 317 -6.96 4.69 -1.38
N LEU A 318 -7.57 4.21 -0.29
CA LEU A 318 -6.88 3.81 0.92
C LEU A 318 -6.37 2.36 0.89
N LEU A 319 -6.69 1.62 -0.19
CA LEU A 319 -6.15 0.30 -0.43
C LEU A 319 -4.61 0.34 -0.40
N PRO A 320 -3.97 -0.47 0.46
CA PRO A 320 -2.52 -0.46 0.55
C PRO A 320 -1.91 -0.96 -0.77
N VAL A 321 -1.29 -0.03 -1.51
CA VAL A 321 -0.53 -0.34 -2.71
C VAL A 321 0.90 -0.71 -2.31
N SER A 322 1.37 -1.86 -2.79
CA SER A 322 2.77 -2.29 -2.65
C SER A 322 3.55 -1.91 -3.88
N GLU A 323 4.65 -1.19 -3.68
CA GLU A 323 5.74 -1.05 -4.65
C GLU A 323 6.97 -1.88 -4.24
N ALA A 324 6.88 -2.60 -3.11
CA ALA A 324 7.97 -3.41 -2.59
C ALA A 324 8.13 -4.71 -3.41
N PRO A 325 9.33 -5.33 -3.40
CA PRO A 325 9.53 -6.69 -3.88
C PRO A 325 8.59 -7.69 -3.17
N ALA A 326 8.36 -8.84 -3.82
CA ALA A 326 7.49 -9.90 -3.27
C ALA A 326 7.95 -10.31 -1.85
N GLY A 327 7.03 -10.27 -0.89
CA GLY A 327 7.28 -10.63 0.51
C GLY A 327 7.95 -9.54 1.36
N GLU A 328 8.30 -8.40 0.76
CA GLU A 328 8.86 -7.26 1.48
C GLU A 328 7.80 -6.19 1.81
N PHE A 329 6.53 -6.42 1.48
CA PHE A 329 5.51 -5.41 1.68
C PHE A 329 5.32 -5.06 3.16
N GLU A 330 5.32 -6.03 4.06
CA GLU A 330 5.24 -5.77 5.50
C GLU A 330 6.43 -4.95 6.01
N ALA A 331 7.64 -5.28 5.57
CA ALA A 331 8.84 -4.52 5.91
C ALA A 331 8.73 -3.06 5.44
N SER A 332 8.22 -2.83 4.22
CA SER A 332 7.99 -1.48 3.70
C SER A 332 6.95 -0.68 4.50
N ARG A 333 6.12 -1.35 5.29
CA ARG A 333 5.06 -0.76 6.13
C ARG A 333 5.30 -0.99 7.63
N ALA A 334 6.51 -1.36 8.04
CA ALA A 334 6.82 -1.73 9.41
C ALA A 334 6.53 -0.60 10.41
N GLN A 335 6.75 0.65 10.04
CA GLN A 335 6.43 1.81 10.90
C GLN A 335 4.92 1.93 11.14
N GLU A 336 4.09 1.75 10.11
CA GLU A 336 2.63 1.80 10.21
C GLU A 336 2.13 0.66 11.10
N VAL A 337 2.62 -0.56 10.89
CA VAL A 337 2.30 -1.75 11.71
C VAL A 337 2.71 -1.55 13.16
N THR A 338 3.92 -1.03 13.42
CA THR A 338 4.44 -0.79 14.78
C THR A 338 3.60 0.26 15.51
N ARG A 339 3.19 1.33 14.82
CA ARG A 339 2.29 2.34 15.39
C ARG A 339 0.97 1.73 15.84
N TRP A 340 0.34 0.92 14.98
CA TRP A 340 -0.91 0.25 15.31
C TRP A 340 -0.76 -0.76 16.44
N GLN A 341 0.37 -1.45 16.50
CA GLN A 341 0.68 -2.35 17.61
C GLN A 341 0.85 -1.63 18.94
N GLY A 342 1.42 -0.42 18.94
CA GLY A 342 1.44 0.43 20.13
C GLY A 342 0.05 0.91 20.55
N ALA A 343 -0.84 1.18 19.59
CA ALA A 343 -2.18 1.70 19.86
C ALA A 343 -3.19 0.63 20.32
N LEU A 344 -3.22 -0.53 19.66
CA LEU A 344 -4.19 -1.60 19.90
C LEU A 344 -3.67 -2.68 20.87
N GLY A 345 -2.36 -2.75 21.09
CA GLY A 345 -1.71 -3.80 21.85
C GLY A 345 -1.42 -5.07 21.03
N SER A 346 -0.52 -5.92 21.55
CA SER A 346 -0.04 -7.10 20.83
C SER A 346 -1.13 -8.15 20.62
N LEU A 347 -1.97 -8.41 21.63
CA LEU A 347 -3.01 -9.45 21.56
C LEU A 347 -4.02 -9.18 20.43
N VAL A 348 -4.51 -7.95 20.33
CA VAL A 348 -5.46 -7.53 19.28
C VAL A 348 -4.78 -7.58 17.91
N MET A 349 -3.54 -7.10 17.80
CA MET A 349 -2.78 -7.17 16.55
C MET A 349 -2.53 -8.60 16.09
N ASP A 350 -2.19 -9.51 17.00
CA ASP A 350 -1.95 -10.92 16.66
C ASP A 350 -3.23 -11.62 16.22
N ALA A 351 -4.37 -11.27 16.83
CA ALA A 351 -5.69 -11.72 16.39
C ALA A 351 -6.03 -11.20 14.98
N LEU A 352 -5.82 -9.90 14.71
CA LEU A 352 -6.04 -9.33 13.37
C LEU A 352 -5.12 -9.94 12.31
N ARG A 353 -3.85 -10.21 12.65
CA ARG A 353 -2.91 -10.90 11.74
C ARG A 353 -3.37 -12.31 11.41
N ALA A 354 -3.81 -13.07 12.42
CA ALA A 354 -4.32 -14.43 12.22
C ALA A 354 -5.59 -14.43 11.35
N GLU A 355 -6.49 -13.46 11.58
CA GLU A 355 -7.70 -13.29 10.77
C GLU A 355 -7.37 -12.93 9.31
N ALA A 356 -6.50 -11.94 9.10
CA ALA A 356 -6.05 -11.54 7.78
C ALA A 356 -5.37 -12.69 7.02
N ALA A 357 -4.59 -13.54 7.71
CA ALA A 357 -3.96 -14.71 7.11
C ALA A 357 -5.00 -15.77 6.71
N THR A 358 -6.01 -16.00 7.54
CA THR A 358 -7.11 -16.93 7.27
C THR A 358 -7.93 -16.48 6.05
N LEU A 359 -8.27 -15.20 5.97
CA LEU A 359 -9.02 -14.64 4.84
C LEU A 359 -8.19 -14.67 3.54
N ALA A 360 -6.90 -14.36 3.59
CA ALA A 360 -6.02 -14.49 2.42
C ALA A 360 -5.94 -15.94 1.92
N ALA A 361 -5.87 -16.92 2.83
CA ALA A 361 -5.88 -18.34 2.50
C ALA A 361 -7.23 -18.77 1.88
N LEU A 362 -8.35 -18.32 2.43
CA LEU A 362 -9.70 -18.58 1.87
C LEU A 362 -9.85 -18.01 0.45
N LEU A 363 -9.47 -16.75 0.24
CA LEU A 363 -9.49 -16.13 -1.10
C LEU A 363 -8.60 -16.91 -2.08
N THR A 364 -7.41 -17.33 -1.65
CA THR A 364 -6.50 -18.15 -2.46
C THR A 364 -7.12 -19.51 -2.80
N ARG A 365 -7.82 -20.14 -1.86
CA ARG A 365 -8.54 -21.41 -2.10
C ARG A 365 -9.62 -21.25 -3.17
N THR A 366 -10.46 -20.23 -3.04
CA THR A 366 -11.52 -19.93 -4.00
C THR A 366 -10.92 -19.68 -5.39
N ALA A 367 -9.86 -18.88 -5.47
CA ALA A 367 -9.14 -18.63 -6.71
C ALA A 367 -8.53 -19.91 -7.34
N LEU A 368 -7.95 -20.80 -6.54
CA LEU A 368 -7.43 -22.10 -7.02
C LEU A 368 -8.53 -22.97 -7.61
N ALA A 369 -9.73 -22.97 -7.02
CA ALA A 369 -10.89 -23.67 -7.55
C ALA A 369 -11.38 -23.03 -8.87
N GLU A 370 -11.45 -21.70 -8.95
CA GLU A 370 -11.91 -20.97 -10.13
C GLU A 370 -11.00 -21.16 -11.35
N VAL A 371 -9.68 -21.28 -11.15
CA VAL A 371 -8.76 -21.60 -12.25
C VAL A 371 -8.84 -23.07 -12.66
N GLY A 372 -9.68 -23.90 -12.02
CA GLY A 372 -9.96 -25.28 -12.40
C GLY A 372 -8.95 -26.31 -11.88
N LEU A 373 -8.27 -26.05 -10.76
CA LEU A 373 -7.48 -27.10 -10.11
C LEU A 373 -8.42 -28.13 -9.47
N LEU A 374 -8.02 -29.40 -9.50
CA LEU A 374 -8.72 -30.46 -8.79
C LEU A 374 -8.75 -30.15 -7.28
N PRO A 375 -9.85 -30.40 -6.56
CA PRO A 375 -9.98 -30.00 -5.15
C PRO A 375 -8.85 -30.50 -4.24
N ASN A 376 -8.44 -31.77 -4.37
CA ASN A 376 -7.35 -32.33 -3.58
C ASN A 376 -6.01 -31.63 -3.87
N LEU A 377 -5.73 -31.34 -5.14
CA LEU A 377 -4.51 -30.67 -5.56
C LEU A 377 -4.50 -29.19 -5.13
N ALA A 378 -5.65 -28.51 -5.22
CA ALA A 378 -5.81 -27.16 -4.71
C ALA A 378 -5.56 -27.11 -3.19
N GLN A 379 -6.05 -28.10 -2.45
CA GLN A 379 -5.82 -28.21 -1.00
C GLN A 379 -4.33 -28.44 -0.68
N GLU A 380 -3.66 -29.35 -1.39
CA GLU A 380 -2.22 -29.60 -1.21
C GLU A 380 -1.36 -28.36 -1.51
N VAL A 381 -1.69 -27.63 -2.58
CA VAL A 381 -1.02 -26.36 -2.93
C VAL A 381 -1.26 -25.31 -1.85
N LEU A 382 -2.50 -25.18 -1.37
CA LEU A 382 -2.84 -24.23 -0.31
C LEU A 382 -2.14 -24.55 1.00
N GLU A 383 -2.08 -25.82 1.39
CA GLU A 383 -1.38 -26.26 2.60
C GLU A 383 0.11 -25.96 2.51
N ALA A 384 0.75 -26.27 1.38
CA ALA A 384 2.16 -25.94 1.13
C ALA A 384 2.42 -24.42 1.16
N LEU A 385 1.53 -23.62 0.55
CA LEU A 385 1.57 -22.15 0.60
C LEU A 385 1.50 -21.62 2.03
N CYS A 386 0.50 -22.05 2.79
CA CYS A 386 0.29 -21.63 4.18
C CYS A 386 1.44 -22.03 5.08
N GLN A 387 1.96 -23.26 4.93
CA GLN A 387 3.12 -23.74 5.71
C GLN A 387 4.38 -22.91 5.43
N ALA A 388 4.61 -22.55 4.17
CA ALA A 388 5.75 -21.71 3.79
C ALA A 388 5.58 -20.23 4.19
N ALA A 389 4.36 -19.69 4.11
CA ALA A 389 4.06 -18.30 4.45
C ALA A 389 3.98 -18.05 5.96
N PHE A 390 3.45 -19.01 6.72
CA PHE A 390 3.11 -18.86 8.14
C PHE A 390 3.63 -20.04 8.99
N PRO A 391 4.96 -20.25 9.08
CA PRO A 391 5.52 -21.41 9.77
C PRO A 391 5.15 -21.47 11.26
N ALA A 392 4.90 -20.32 11.91
CA ALA A 392 4.49 -20.27 13.31
C ALA A 392 3.00 -20.62 13.56
N ALA A 393 2.20 -20.74 12.49
CA ALA A 393 0.77 -20.98 12.58
C ALA A 393 0.37 -22.44 12.33
N GLU A 394 1.34 -23.38 12.44
CA GLU A 394 1.26 -24.81 12.11
C GLU A 394 -0.18 -25.36 12.05
N GLY A 395 -0.64 -25.61 10.83
CA GLY A 395 -1.92 -26.28 10.53
C GLY A 395 -3.19 -25.47 10.81
N ARG A 396 -3.19 -24.44 11.67
CA ARG A 396 -4.41 -23.71 12.07
C ARG A 396 -5.05 -22.96 10.91
N ILE A 397 -4.23 -22.26 10.12
CA ILE A 397 -4.72 -21.46 8.97
C ILE A 397 -5.21 -22.38 7.86
N GLY A 398 -4.45 -23.44 7.53
CA GLY A 398 -4.85 -24.41 6.51
C GLY A 398 -6.12 -25.17 6.88
N ALA A 399 -6.26 -25.56 8.16
CA ALA A 399 -7.47 -26.20 8.67
C ALA A 399 -8.67 -25.24 8.66
N ALA A 400 -8.51 -23.99 9.12
CA ALA A 400 -9.58 -23.00 9.08
C ALA A 400 -10.05 -22.73 7.64
N ALA A 401 -9.10 -22.61 6.71
CA ALA A 401 -9.41 -22.43 5.29
C ALA A 401 -10.04 -23.66 4.63
N SER A 402 -10.02 -24.84 5.26
CA SER A 402 -10.59 -26.08 4.70
C SER A 402 -12.12 -26.20 4.88
N VAL A 403 -12.73 -25.45 5.80
CA VAL A 403 -14.06 -25.79 6.34
C VAL A 403 -15.27 -25.44 5.44
N ALA A 404 -15.21 -24.45 4.53
CA ALA A 404 -16.32 -24.23 3.58
C ALA A 404 -15.95 -23.33 2.39
N LEU A 405 -16.58 -23.55 1.23
CA LEU A 405 -16.57 -22.61 0.11
C LEU A 405 -17.63 -21.55 0.41
N ALA A 406 -17.19 -20.43 0.98
CA ALA A 406 -18.04 -19.26 1.13
C ALA A 406 -18.08 -18.47 -0.18
N THR A 407 -19.25 -17.91 -0.53
CA THR A 407 -19.36 -16.92 -1.61
C THR A 407 -18.57 -15.65 -1.25
N GLU A 408 -18.25 -14.78 -2.23
CA GLU A 408 -17.54 -13.51 -1.97
C GLU A 408 -18.30 -12.62 -0.96
N GLN A 409 -19.64 -12.62 -1.03
CA GLN A 409 -20.49 -11.89 -0.10
C GLN A 409 -20.43 -12.48 1.32
N GLU A 410 -20.43 -13.81 1.45
CA GLU A 410 -20.27 -14.48 2.74
C GLU A 410 -18.89 -14.22 3.35
N LEU A 411 -17.83 -14.18 2.54
CA LEU A 411 -16.48 -13.84 3.00
C LEU A 411 -16.40 -12.39 3.52
N THR A 412 -17.09 -11.46 2.85
CA THR A 412 -17.13 -10.05 3.28
C THR A 412 -17.86 -9.89 4.62
N CYS A 413 -19.00 -10.56 4.74
CA CYS A 413 -19.77 -10.62 5.98
C CYS A 413 -18.94 -11.23 7.11
N GLU A 414 -18.31 -12.39 6.91
CA GLU A 414 -17.48 -13.06 7.93
C GLU A 414 -16.27 -12.20 8.33
N ALA A 415 -15.59 -11.57 7.37
CA ALA A 415 -14.48 -10.67 7.66
C ALA A 415 -14.91 -9.48 8.52
N ALA A 416 -16.05 -8.86 8.20
CA ALA A 416 -16.61 -7.76 8.97
C ALA A 416 -17.00 -8.20 10.40
N HIS A 417 -17.64 -9.36 10.55
CA HIS A 417 -18.00 -9.91 11.87
C HIS A 417 -16.76 -10.27 12.70
N SER A 418 -15.73 -10.88 12.10
CA SER A 418 -14.51 -11.20 12.82
C SER A 418 -13.76 -9.95 13.25
N MET A 419 -13.64 -8.97 12.36
CA MET A 419 -13.02 -7.69 12.67
C MET A 419 -13.80 -6.94 13.77
N ALA A 420 -15.13 -6.91 13.69
CA ALA A 420 -15.97 -6.32 14.74
C ALA A 420 -15.75 -7.01 16.09
N ARG A 421 -15.72 -8.35 16.11
CA ARG A 421 -15.44 -9.14 17.32
C ARG A 421 -14.04 -8.87 17.90
N ILE A 422 -13.01 -8.75 17.05
CA ILE A 422 -11.63 -8.52 17.49
C ILE A 422 -11.44 -7.09 18.03
N LEU A 423 -12.11 -6.11 17.44
CA LEU A 423 -11.99 -4.68 17.77
C LEU A 423 -13.10 -4.17 18.70
N ASP A 424 -13.98 -5.04 19.18
CA ASP A 424 -15.15 -4.71 20.00
C ASP A 424 -16.07 -3.64 19.35
N TYR A 425 -16.31 -3.80 18.05
CA TYR A 425 -17.08 -2.85 17.25
C TYR A 425 -18.59 -3.21 17.29
N PRO A 426 -19.48 -2.26 17.62
CA PRO A 426 -20.89 -2.57 17.89
C PRO A 426 -21.76 -2.76 16.63
N ASP A 427 -21.37 -2.17 15.49
CA ASP A 427 -22.16 -2.21 14.25
C ASP A 427 -21.33 -2.75 13.09
N VAL A 428 -21.72 -3.90 12.56
CA VAL A 428 -20.97 -4.59 11.49
C VAL A 428 -21.24 -4.00 10.10
N THR A 429 -22.38 -3.33 9.92
CA THR A 429 -22.85 -2.87 8.60
C THR A 429 -21.86 -1.91 7.90
N PRO A 430 -21.28 -0.90 8.59
CA PRO A 430 -20.27 -0.04 7.99
C PRO A 430 -19.00 -0.81 7.63
N LEU A 431 -18.63 -1.83 8.42
CA LEU A 431 -17.46 -2.64 8.14
C LEU A 431 -17.61 -3.45 6.85
N GLU A 432 -18.77 -4.08 6.62
CA GLU A 432 -19.04 -4.81 5.38
C GLU A 432 -18.86 -3.92 4.14
N THR A 433 -19.45 -2.72 4.19
CA THR A 433 -19.35 -1.74 3.10
C THR A 433 -17.90 -1.31 2.87
N ALA A 434 -17.16 -1.04 3.96
CA ALA A 434 -15.78 -0.58 3.87
C ALA A 434 -14.78 -1.66 3.42
N LEU A 435 -15.04 -2.93 3.76
CA LEU A 435 -14.14 -4.04 3.45
C LEU A 435 -14.32 -4.62 2.05
N THR A 436 -15.49 -4.42 1.44
CA THR A 436 -15.78 -4.91 0.08
C THR A 436 -14.68 -4.58 -0.95
N PRO A 437 -14.27 -3.31 -1.17
CA PRO A 437 -13.25 -3.00 -2.17
C PRO A 437 -11.87 -3.59 -1.84
N LEU A 438 -11.56 -3.78 -0.55
CA LEU A 438 -10.32 -4.41 -0.09
C LEU A 438 -10.30 -5.89 -0.43
N LEU A 439 -11.37 -6.61 -0.12
CA LEU A 439 -11.46 -8.03 -0.39
C LEU A 439 -11.46 -8.32 -1.89
N THR A 440 -12.18 -7.54 -2.71
CA THR A 440 -12.14 -7.67 -4.17
C THR A 440 -10.73 -7.41 -4.74
N SER A 441 -10.01 -6.43 -4.19
CA SER A 441 -8.61 -6.19 -4.58
C SER A 441 -7.70 -7.39 -4.23
N VAL A 442 -7.82 -7.95 -3.02
CA VAL A 442 -7.00 -9.07 -2.59
C VAL A 442 -7.40 -10.39 -3.28
N ALA A 443 -8.68 -10.56 -3.63
CA ALA A 443 -9.16 -11.65 -4.47
C ALA A 443 -8.47 -11.64 -5.84
N SER A 444 -8.25 -10.45 -6.42
CA SER A 444 -7.49 -10.34 -7.68
C SER A 444 -6.05 -10.83 -7.54
N ASP A 445 -5.42 -10.62 -6.38
CA ASP A 445 -4.07 -11.12 -6.10
C ASP A 445 -4.05 -12.64 -5.93
N ALA A 446 -5.04 -13.18 -5.21
CA ALA A 446 -5.25 -14.61 -5.06
C ALA A 446 -5.42 -15.30 -6.42
N THR A 447 -6.14 -14.68 -7.36
CA THR A 447 -6.26 -15.17 -8.75
C THR A 447 -4.92 -15.23 -9.47
N VAL A 448 -4.04 -14.25 -9.26
CA VAL A 448 -2.68 -14.29 -9.82
C VAL A 448 -1.87 -15.44 -9.22
N ILE A 449 -1.91 -15.63 -7.90
CA ILE A 449 -1.26 -16.74 -7.20
C ILE A 449 -1.75 -18.08 -7.78
N ALA A 450 -3.07 -18.24 -7.91
CA ALA A 450 -3.70 -19.44 -8.44
C ALA A 450 -3.30 -19.73 -9.90
N GLN A 451 -3.27 -18.71 -10.75
CA GLN A 451 -2.82 -18.85 -12.14
C GLN A 451 -1.34 -19.28 -12.22
N MET A 452 -0.46 -18.70 -11.40
CA MET A 452 0.95 -19.07 -11.35
C MET A 452 1.14 -20.50 -10.86
N ALA A 453 0.38 -20.93 -9.83
CA ALA A 453 0.38 -22.31 -9.36
C ALA A 453 -0.07 -23.28 -10.47
N LYS A 454 -1.18 -22.98 -11.15
CA LYS A 454 -1.69 -23.78 -12.29
C LYS A 454 -0.65 -23.96 -13.40
N LEU A 455 -0.01 -22.86 -13.81
CA LEU A 455 1.04 -22.89 -14.84
C LEU A 455 2.25 -23.72 -14.43
N SER A 456 2.63 -23.65 -13.16
CA SER A 456 3.77 -24.39 -12.60
C SER A 456 3.50 -25.89 -12.54
N LEU A 457 2.25 -26.29 -12.29
CA LEU A 457 1.81 -27.69 -12.35
C LEU A 457 1.77 -28.26 -13.78
N GLY A 458 2.06 -27.45 -14.81
CA GLY A 458 2.03 -27.90 -16.21
C GLY A 458 0.61 -28.07 -16.76
N LEU A 459 -0.41 -27.59 -16.06
CA LEU A 459 -1.81 -27.61 -16.49
C LEU A 459 -2.05 -26.40 -17.40
N SER A 460 -1.58 -26.47 -18.65
CA SER A 460 -1.96 -25.46 -19.66
C SER A 460 -3.45 -25.59 -19.98
N MET A 461 -4.10 -24.45 -20.27
CA MET A 461 -5.48 -24.42 -20.79
C MET A 461 -5.62 -25.18 -22.09
#